data_AF-A0A7H4LZ38-F1
#
_entry.id   AF-A0A7H4LZ38-F1
#
_cell.length_a   1.000
_cell.length_b   1.000
_cell.length_c   1.000
_cell.angle_alpha   90.00
_cell.angle_beta   90.00
_cell.angle_gamma   90.00
#
_symmetry.space_group_name_H-M   'P 1'
#
loop_
_entity.id
_entity.type
_entity.pdbx_description
1 polymer ?
#
loop_
_entity_poly.entity_id
_entity_poly.type
_entity_poly.pdbx_seq_one_letter_code
_entity_poly.pdbx_strand_id
1 'polypeptide(L)'
;MLSAMGSTRSAVATASARIGTILVVAPRKANFRYQYANGTLVNTGNATLRILAYGPCLKPADGKECKEKLFPDAGKRTALHARECGG
;
A
#
# COMPACT_ATOMS: atom_id res chain seq x y z
N MET A 1 -46.21 -8.41 -43.05
CA MET A 1 -46.28 -8.50 -41.58
C MET A 1 -45.03 -9.21 -41.07
N LEU A 2 -44.15 -8.50 -40.39
CA LEU A 2 -43.28 -9.10 -39.37
C LEU A 2 -42.97 -8.00 -38.35
N SER A 3 -43.58 -8.11 -37.17
CA SER A 3 -43.43 -7.18 -36.06
C SER A 3 -42.71 -7.94 -34.95
N ALA A 4 -41.54 -7.45 -34.53
CA ALA A 4 -40.87 -7.89 -33.31
C ALA A 4 -40.79 -6.70 -32.36
N MET A 5 -41.73 -6.64 -31.42
CA MET A 5 -41.81 -5.62 -30.37
C MET A 5 -40.80 -5.99 -29.26
N GLY A 6 -39.62 -5.36 -29.27
CA GLY A 6 -38.60 -5.56 -28.23
C GLY A 6 -38.89 -4.72 -26.98
N SER A 7 -39.41 -5.36 -25.93
CA SER A 7 -39.61 -4.76 -24.60
C SER A 7 -38.26 -4.36 -23.97
N THR A 8 -38.03 -3.07 -23.73
CA THR A 8 -36.89 -2.54 -22.97
C THR A 8 -37.01 -2.92 -21.48
N ARG A 9 -36.21 -3.88 -21.02
CA ARG A 9 -36.09 -4.21 -19.59
C ARG A 9 -35.00 -3.31 -18.98
N SER A 10 -35.39 -2.39 -18.11
CA SER A 10 -34.43 -1.62 -17.31
C SER A 10 -34.07 -2.36 -16.03
N ALA A 11 -32.77 -2.42 -15.72
CA ALA A 11 -32.24 -2.90 -14.45
C ALA A 11 -31.51 -1.73 -13.76
N VAL A 12 -31.81 -1.52 -12.48
CA VAL A 12 -31.13 -0.51 -11.64
C VAL A 12 -30.16 -1.26 -10.72
N ALA A 13 -28.88 -0.91 -10.80
CA ALA A 13 -27.85 -1.43 -9.90
C ALA A 13 -27.35 -0.31 -8.99
N THR A 14 -27.49 -0.48 -7.67
CA THR A 14 -26.95 0.44 -6.68
C THR A 14 -25.55 -0.01 -6.27
N ALA A 15 -24.55 0.85 -6.47
CA ALA A 15 -23.20 0.63 -5.96
C ALA A 15 -23.00 1.43 -4.66
N SER A 16 -22.41 0.80 -3.65
CA SER A 16 -22.01 1.47 -2.41
C SER A 16 -20.55 1.15 -2.10
N ALA A 17 -19.79 2.13 -1.62
CA ALA A 17 -18.43 1.94 -1.14
C ALA A 17 -18.32 2.35 0.32
N ARG A 18 -17.57 1.56 1.11
CA ARG A 18 -17.20 1.92 2.49
C ARG A 18 -15.73 2.32 2.48
N ILE A 19 -15.43 3.52 2.98
CA ILE A 19 -14.05 4.05 3.06
C ILE A 19 -13.63 4.01 4.53
N GLY A 20 -12.66 3.17 4.85
CA GLY A 20 -11.98 3.18 6.14
C GLY A 20 -10.66 3.93 6.04
N THR A 21 -10.38 4.81 7.01
CA THR A 21 -9.08 5.49 7.14
C THR A 21 -8.40 5.06 8.43
N ILE A 22 -7.06 5.06 8.43
CA ILE A 22 -6.26 4.76 9.62
C ILE A 22 -5.67 6.06 10.17
N LEU A 23 -5.91 6.33 11.46
CA LEU A 23 -5.24 7.38 12.21
C LEU A 23 -4.27 6.74 13.20
N VAL A 24 -2.99 7.09 13.12
CA VAL A 24 -1.95 6.61 14.04
C VAL A 24 -1.62 7.70 15.04
N VAL A 25 -1.66 7.38 16.33
CA VAL A 25 -1.27 8.30 17.41
C VAL A 25 0.15 7.97 17.87
N ALA A 26 1.11 8.83 17.54
CA ALA A 26 2.49 8.66 17.98
C ALA A 26 2.68 9.03 19.47
N PRO A 27 3.66 8.43 20.18
CA PRO A 27 3.97 8.81 21.56
C PRO A 27 4.31 10.29 21.70
N ARG A 28 3.85 10.93 22.79
CA ARG A 28 4.13 12.35 23.11
C ARG A 28 5.64 12.66 23.17
N LYS A 29 6.44 11.69 23.61
CA LYS A 29 7.91 11.72 23.60
C LYS A 29 8.41 10.70 22.59
N ALA A 30 8.53 11.11 21.33
CA ALA A 30 8.97 10.24 20.25
C ALA A 30 10.49 10.00 20.31
N ASN A 31 10.89 8.75 20.11
CA ASN A 31 12.25 8.29 19.96
C ASN A 31 12.31 7.51 18.65
N PHE A 32 12.83 8.15 17.62
CA PHE A 32 13.00 7.54 16.31
C PHE A 32 14.39 6.90 16.23
N ARG A 33 14.42 5.57 16.14
CA ARG A 33 15.65 4.80 15.95
C ARG A 33 15.36 3.65 14.99
N TYR A 34 16.31 3.38 14.11
CA TYR A 34 16.23 2.27 13.19
C TYR A 34 17.61 1.66 12.98
N GLN A 35 17.61 0.39 12.59
CA GLN A 35 18.80 -0.31 12.12
C GLN A 35 18.49 -0.91 10.76
N TYR A 36 19.42 -0.75 9.82
CA TYR A 36 19.33 -1.37 8.51
C TYR A 36 20.53 -2.29 8.30
N ALA A 37 20.25 -3.56 8.02
CA ALA A 37 21.25 -4.57 7.76
C ALA A 37 20.71 -5.59 6.75
N ASN A 38 21.51 -5.94 5.74
CA ASN A 38 21.21 -6.99 4.76
C ASN A 38 19.80 -6.89 4.14
N GLY A 39 19.40 -5.70 3.69
CA GLY A 39 18.08 -5.51 3.07
C GLY A 39 16.91 -5.50 4.06
N THR A 40 17.16 -5.56 5.37
CA THR A 40 16.12 -5.55 6.40
C THR A 40 16.25 -4.33 7.27
N LEU A 41 15.15 -3.59 7.45
CA LEU A 41 15.04 -2.48 8.38
C LEU A 41 14.30 -2.91 9.62
N VAL A 42 14.84 -2.56 10.79
CA VAL A 42 14.24 -2.79 12.10
C VAL A 42 13.97 -1.44 12.75
N ASN A 43 12.72 -1.18 13.13
CA ASN A 43 12.38 -0.01 13.93
C ASN A 43 12.73 -0.31 15.40
N THR A 44 13.81 0.30 15.90
CA THR A 44 14.27 0.15 17.30
C THR A 44 13.84 1.32 18.18
N GLY A 45 13.03 2.22 17.63
CA GLY A 45 12.41 3.34 18.34
C GLY A 45 11.08 2.97 18.98
N ASN A 46 10.36 3.98 19.47
CA ASN A 46 9.03 3.84 20.07
C ASN A 46 7.91 4.42 19.20
N ALA A 47 8.23 4.99 18.04
CA ALA A 47 7.30 5.61 17.11
C ALA A 47 7.33 4.90 15.76
N THR A 48 6.18 4.81 15.08
CA THR A 48 6.06 4.24 13.74
C THR A 48 6.86 5.07 12.74
N LEU A 49 7.61 4.39 11.85
CA LEU A 49 8.36 5.04 10.78
C LEU A 49 7.54 5.06 9.49
N ARG A 50 7.81 6.02 8.62
CA ARG A 50 7.31 6.02 7.23
C ARG A 50 8.51 5.93 6.30
N ILE A 51 8.65 4.79 5.62
CA ILE A 51 9.80 4.50 4.77
C ILE A 51 9.34 4.36 3.32
N LEU A 52 10.20 4.83 2.42
CA LEU A 52 10.05 4.68 0.98
C LEU A 52 11.25 3.90 0.45
N ALA A 53 11.03 2.69 -0.03
CA ALA A 53 12.03 1.96 -0.81
C ALA A 53 11.86 2.34 -2.29
N TYR A 54 12.94 2.71 -2.97
CA TYR A 54 12.93 3.00 -4.40
C TYR A 54 14.08 2.26 -5.07
N GLY A 55 13.87 1.81 -6.32
CA GLY A 55 14.91 1.13 -7.08
C GLY A 55 14.34 0.18 -8.12
N PRO A 56 15.17 -0.73 -8.65
CA PRO A 56 14.71 -1.75 -9.59
C PRO A 56 13.71 -2.68 -8.91
N CYS A 57 12.71 -3.09 -9.67
CA CYS A 57 11.69 -4.00 -9.19
C CYS A 57 12.27 -5.38 -8.86
N LEU A 58 11.76 -6.00 -7.81
CA LEU A 58 12.15 -7.36 -7.46
C LEU A 58 11.76 -8.37 -8.54
N LYS A 59 10.62 -8.16 -9.22
CA LYS A 59 10.22 -8.96 -10.38
C LYS A 59 10.36 -8.10 -11.65
N PRO A 60 11.00 -8.63 -12.70
CA PRO A 60 11.14 -7.92 -13.98
C PRO A 60 9.80 -7.58 -14.64
N ALA A 61 8.75 -8.36 -14.34
CA ALA A 61 7.40 -8.16 -14.85
C ALA A 61 6.70 -6.92 -14.28
N ASP A 62 7.14 -6.45 -13.10
CA ASP A 62 6.50 -5.31 -12.45
C ASP A 62 6.94 -4.00 -13.13
N GLY A 63 8.15 -3.95 -13.70
CA GLY A 63 8.65 -2.83 -14.50
C GLY A 63 10.11 -2.50 -14.19
N LYS A 64 10.58 -1.33 -14.66
CA LYS A 64 11.98 -0.90 -14.49
C LYS A 64 12.24 -0.20 -13.16
N GLU A 65 11.25 0.51 -12.61
CA GLU A 65 11.39 1.31 -11.39
C GLU A 65 10.20 1.10 -10.46
N CYS A 66 10.48 0.56 -9.28
CA CYS A 66 9.49 0.34 -8.23
C CYS A 66 9.73 1.30 -7.06
N LYS A 67 8.64 1.64 -6.36
CA LYS A 67 8.60 2.39 -5.12
C LYS A 67 7.66 1.69 -4.14
N GLU A 68 8.07 1.42 -2.92
CA GLU A 68 7.19 0.80 -1.90
C GLU A 68 7.13 1.67 -0.65
N LYS A 69 5.92 1.96 -0.17
CA LYS A 69 5.68 2.73 1.05
C LYS A 69 5.36 1.81 2.21
N LEU A 70 6.18 1.85 3.26
CA LEU A 70 6.08 0.96 4.41
C LEU A 70 5.95 1.77 5.71
N PHE A 71 5.13 1.24 6.62
CA PHE A 71 4.91 1.83 7.94
C PHE A 71 5.25 0.83 9.06
N PRO A 72 6.54 0.56 9.34
CA PRO A 72 6.91 -0.40 10.38
C PRO A 72 6.73 0.17 11.78
N ASP A 73 5.98 -0.58 12.58
CA ASP A 73 5.79 -0.35 14.01
C ASP A 73 7.07 -0.60 14.80
N ALA A 74 7.12 -0.07 16.03
CA ALA A 74 8.21 -0.29 16.96
C ALA A 74 8.49 -1.79 17.20
N GLY A 75 9.75 -2.19 17.13
CA GLY A 75 10.21 -3.58 17.27
C GLY A 75 10.05 -4.44 16.01
N LYS A 76 9.36 -3.96 14.97
CA LYS A 76 9.08 -4.75 13.77
C LYS A 76 10.27 -4.75 12.80
N ARG A 77 10.58 -5.93 12.26
CA ARG A 77 11.53 -6.11 11.16
C ARG A 77 10.77 -6.11 9.83
N THR A 78 11.25 -5.36 8.87
CA THR A 78 10.64 -5.20 7.56
C THR A 78 11.70 -5.30 6.48
N ALA A 79 11.53 -6.21 5.53
CA ALA A 79 12.41 -6.30 4.38
C ALA A 79 12.15 -5.09 3.46
N LEU A 80 13.23 -4.41 3.06
CA LEU A 80 13.18 -3.31 2.12
C LEU A 80 13.44 -3.86 0.72
N HIS A 81 12.36 -4.04 -0.02
CA HIS A 81 12.39 -4.32 -1.45
C HIS A 81 11.56 -3.26 -2.16
N ALA A 82 11.91 -2.90 -3.39
CA ALA A 82 11.05 -2.07 -4.21
C ALA A 82 10.09 -3.00 -4.97
N ARG A 83 8.81 -3.03 -4.59
CA ARG A 83 7.82 -3.97 -5.15
C ARG A 83 6.68 -3.34 -5.94
N GLU A 84 6.35 -2.09 -5.68
CA GLU A 84 5.22 -1.42 -6.35
C GLU A 84 5.74 -0.57 -7.52
N CYS A 85 5.50 -1.01 -8.75
CA CYS A 85 5.85 -0.18 -9.91
C CYS A 85 4.87 0.98 -10.02
N GLY A 86 5.40 2.20 -10.21
CA GLY A 86 4.57 3.35 -10.55
C GLY A 86 4.02 3.16 -11.96
N GLY A 87 2.74 2.79 -12.06
CA GLY A 87 1.99 2.78 -13.31
C GLY A 87 1.80 4.17 -13.89
#